data_AF-A0A329VC16-F1
#
_entry.id   AF-A0A329VC16-F1
#
_cell.length_a   1.000
_cell.length_b   1.000
_cell.length_c   1.000
_cell.angle_alpha   90.00
_cell.angle_beta   90.00
_cell.angle_gamma   90.00
#
_symmetry.space_group_name_H-M   'P 1'
#
loop_
_entity.id
_entity.type
_entity.pdbx_description
1 polymer ?
#
loop_
_entity_poly.entity_id
_entity_poly.type
_entity_poly.pdbx_seq_one_letter_code
_entity_poly.pdbx_strand_id
1 'polypeptide(L)'
;MNQNDHLSSNMATGDRFIQQNLKSGRESNSGGNTSIVSIELADDSFPENNISIKLETAMLLQNGRVITWGEKRFYKQEVPPPIAEFAELQGIVSLSATHSAFAGLQADGRVSTWGIFINGLLPSESVDKMKNIVSVSSIPIRDVFTGLRADGSIVSWGAVDFLNTALPRMCGLSLHNIISLSTTEQSFAALRADGSVVSWGLDFLPTPPEIAALKDIVSLHSTNNTFVALRANGSVVSWGVEIIPPEIAKLQDIVSITTNYDYAAALRADHSVVSWGGIVVPPEIAALKDIVSLNATPYAFAALRADRSIVAWEDDMGSGLIPPPEIAALKDIVSLHSTTGSLSRFTGSFAVLRENRSVVAWGNIDTGGTLPLKIAQLNDIVSLSATCSAFAALRADGSVVAWGQPSRGGYVPPEIAKLKDIVSLSASNSAFAALRADGRRAGWGGGDTKAHGEYD
;
A
#
# COMPACT_ATOMS: atom_id res chain seq x y z
N MET A 1 21.78 -9.16 -43.26
CA MET A 1 21.53 -10.63 -43.24
C MET A 1 22.20 -11.14 -41.98
N ASN A 2 21.50 -11.11 -40.84
CA ASN A 2 20.60 -12.15 -40.31
C ASN A 2 21.26 -13.49 -40.00
N GLN A 3 21.35 -13.76 -38.69
CA GLN A 3 21.13 -15.00 -37.91
C GLN A 3 21.74 -14.69 -36.54
N ASN A 4 21.04 -14.27 -35.47
CA ASN A 4 19.77 -14.65 -34.83
C ASN A 4 19.63 -16.13 -34.45
N ASP A 5 19.30 -16.27 -33.16
CA ASP A 5 18.72 -17.40 -32.42
C ASP A 5 19.67 -18.50 -31.94
N HIS A 6 20.00 -18.49 -30.64
CA HIS A 6 19.44 -19.42 -29.65
C HIS A 6 20.10 -19.25 -28.26
N LEU A 7 19.29 -19.48 -27.22
CA LEU A 7 19.54 -19.52 -25.76
C LEU A 7 19.24 -18.19 -25.02
N SER A 8 18.23 -18.07 -24.15
CA SER A 8 17.13 -18.97 -23.76
C SER A 8 16.06 -18.15 -23.03
N SER A 9 14.83 -18.24 -23.52
CA SER A 9 13.58 -17.86 -22.85
C SER A 9 13.37 -18.66 -21.56
N ASN A 10 13.31 -18.01 -20.39
CA ASN A 10 12.69 -18.55 -19.17
C ASN A 10 12.60 -17.50 -18.04
N MET A 11 11.84 -16.42 -18.26
CA MET A 11 11.29 -15.58 -17.17
C MET A 11 9.87 -15.09 -17.53
N ALA A 12 9.06 -15.98 -18.10
CA ALA A 12 7.63 -15.79 -18.26
C ALA A 12 6.86 -16.84 -17.44
N THR A 13 6.24 -16.36 -16.36
CA THR A 13 4.87 -16.68 -15.92
C THR A 13 4.48 -18.15 -15.74
N GLY A 14 4.34 -18.57 -14.48
CA GLY A 14 3.60 -19.78 -14.10
C GLY A 14 2.99 -19.77 -12.69
N ASP A 15 3.41 -18.86 -11.81
CA ASP A 15 3.03 -18.96 -10.40
C ASP A 15 1.76 -18.15 -10.07
N ARG A 16 0.66 -18.86 -9.77
CA ARG A 16 -0.61 -18.26 -9.31
C ARG A 16 -0.44 -17.50 -7.99
N PHE A 17 0.57 -17.84 -7.17
CA PHE A 17 0.84 -17.15 -5.90
C PHE A 17 1.42 -15.74 -6.09
N ILE A 18 2.27 -15.53 -7.11
CA ILE A 18 2.80 -14.19 -7.44
C ILE A 18 1.69 -13.28 -7.99
N GLN A 19 0.76 -13.84 -8.76
CA GLN A 19 -0.43 -13.12 -9.24
C GLN A 19 -1.40 -12.72 -8.10
N GLN A 20 -1.39 -13.44 -6.98
CA GLN A 20 -2.21 -13.11 -5.81
C GLN A 20 -1.58 -11.98 -4.99
N ASN A 21 -0.26 -11.96 -4.80
CA ASN A 21 0.48 -10.83 -4.21
C ASN A 21 0.39 -9.56 -5.07
N LEU A 22 0.25 -9.70 -6.40
CA LEU A 22 -0.04 -8.60 -7.31
C LEU A 22 -1.50 -8.10 -7.22
N LYS A 23 -2.42 -8.88 -6.66
CA LYS A 23 -3.85 -8.54 -6.53
C LYS A 23 -4.27 -8.10 -5.13
N SER A 24 -3.50 -8.42 -4.09
CA SER A 24 -3.73 -7.96 -2.71
C SER A 24 -3.03 -6.65 -2.35
N GLY A 25 -2.29 -6.03 -3.28
CA GLY A 25 -1.40 -4.87 -3.07
C GLY A 25 -2.10 -3.53 -2.78
N ARG A 26 -3.03 -3.50 -1.82
CA ARG A 26 -3.58 -2.29 -1.19
C ARG A 26 -3.07 -2.18 0.24
N GLU A 27 -1.76 -2.24 0.44
CA GLU A 27 -1.17 -1.96 1.74
C GLU A 27 -0.03 -0.93 1.57
N SER A 28 -0.35 0.30 1.97
CA SER A 28 0.56 1.21 2.67
C SER A 28 2.02 1.28 2.19
N ASN A 29 2.32 1.83 1.01
CA ASN A 29 3.65 2.33 0.61
C ASN A 29 4.90 1.43 0.85
N SER A 30 4.76 0.17 1.27
CA SER A 30 5.83 -0.59 1.94
C SER A 30 6.28 -1.84 1.16
N GLY A 31 5.67 -2.14 0.00
CA GLY A 31 6.09 -3.30 -0.80
C GLY A 31 5.84 -3.19 -2.30
N GLY A 32 6.91 -3.00 -3.08
CA GLY A 32 7.12 -3.63 -4.40
C GLY A 32 6.59 -2.90 -5.65
N ASN A 33 7.51 -2.57 -6.58
CA ASN A 33 7.28 -2.24 -8.00
C ASN A 33 6.06 -1.33 -8.29
N THR A 34 5.93 -0.23 -7.56
CA THR A 34 4.87 0.74 -7.82
C THR A 34 5.34 1.83 -8.78
N SER A 35 4.46 2.20 -9.71
CA SER A 35 4.69 3.32 -10.62
C SER A 35 4.51 4.68 -9.96
N ILE A 36 3.93 4.75 -8.75
CA ILE A 36 3.65 5.98 -8.02
C ILE A 36 3.70 5.71 -6.51
N VAL A 37 4.33 6.62 -5.77
CA VAL A 37 4.45 6.59 -4.31
C VAL A 37 4.29 7.99 -3.73
N SER A 38 3.78 8.11 -2.51
CA SER A 38 3.61 9.42 -1.86
C SER A 38 4.09 9.39 -0.42
N ILE A 39 4.64 10.50 0.04
CA ILE A 39 5.03 10.74 1.43
C ILE A 39 4.09 11.75 2.07
N GLU A 40 4.00 11.70 3.40
CA GLU A 40 3.16 12.59 4.20
C GLU A 40 3.97 13.03 5.39
N LEU A 41 4.18 14.33 5.56
CA LEU A 41 5.00 14.89 6.63
C LEU A 41 4.10 15.63 7.63
N ALA A 42 3.97 15.10 8.85
CA ALA A 42 3.45 15.85 10.00
C ALA A 42 4.53 16.82 10.51
N ASP A 43 4.22 18.12 10.58
CA ASP A 43 5.12 19.11 11.19
C ASP A 43 4.96 19.07 12.72
N ASP A 44 5.68 18.17 13.38
CA ASP A 44 5.71 18.08 14.85
C ASP A 44 6.58 19.18 15.49
N SER A 45 7.22 20.05 14.68
CA SER A 45 8.21 21.01 15.21
C SER A 45 7.62 22.31 15.77
N PHE A 46 6.30 22.51 15.72
CA PHE A 46 5.62 23.69 16.29
C PHE A 46 4.28 23.33 16.97
N PRO A 47 4.24 23.13 18.30
CA PRO A 47 3.03 22.74 19.03
C PRO A 47 1.94 23.83 19.09
N GLU A 48 2.19 25.05 18.61
CA GLU A 48 1.29 26.17 18.86
C GLU A 48 0.46 26.67 17.67
N ASN A 49 0.58 26.15 16.44
CA ASN A 49 -0.31 26.55 15.34
C ASN A 49 -0.43 25.46 14.26
N ASN A 50 -1.65 25.04 13.93
CA ASN A 50 -2.07 24.23 12.75
C ASN A 50 -0.98 23.32 12.16
N ILE A 51 -1.02 22.02 12.51
CA ILE A 51 -0.22 20.98 11.85
C ILE A 51 -0.50 21.04 10.34
N SER A 52 0.39 21.67 9.56
CA SER A 52 0.32 21.64 8.10
C SER A 52 0.90 20.32 7.64
N ILE A 53 0.03 19.34 7.36
CA ILE A 53 0.43 18.09 6.74
C ILE A 53 0.90 18.39 5.33
N LYS A 54 2.19 18.15 5.04
CA LYS A 54 2.74 18.35 3.68
C LYS A 54 2.81 17.03 2.94
N LEU A 55 2.43 17.05 1.67
CA LEU A 55 2.41 15.88 0.81
C LEU A 55 3.40 16.07 -0.34
N GLU A 56 4.17 15.03 -0.62
CA GLU A 56 4.95 14.92 -1.85
C GLU A 56 4.69 13.56 -2.50
N THR A 57 4.81 13.50 -3.82
CA THR A 57 4.56 12.31 -4.63
C THR A 57 5.63 12.15 -5.68
N ALA A 58 6.02 10.91 -5.95
CA ALA A 58 6.90 10.53 -7.04
C ALA A 58 6.20 9.53 -7.97
N MET A 59 6.33 9.73 -9.29
CA MET A 59 5.82 8.81 -10.31
C MET A 59 6.92 8.41 -11.28
N LEU A 60 7.01 7.11 -11.54
CA LEU A 60 7.89 6.50 -12.54
C LEU A 60 7.22 6.52 -13.91
N LEU A 61 7.90 7.08 -14.90
CA LEU A 61 7.50 7.10 -16.31
C LEU A 61 8.03 5.87 -17.05
N GLN A 62 7.48 5.60 -18.25
CA GLN A 62 7.85 4.42 -19.04
C GLN A 62 9.33 4.40 -19.47
N ASN A 63 9.91 5.58 -19.71
CA ASN A 63 11.31 5.75 -20.09
C ASN A 63 12.29 5.65 -18.90
N GLY A 64 11.81 5.24 -17.73
CA GLY A 64 12.62 5.13 -16.51
C GLY A 64 12.91 6.46 -15.83
N ARG A 65 12.31 7.57 -16.30
CA ARG A 65 12.38 8.88 -15.64
C ARG A 65 11.42 8.94 -14.45
N VAL A 66 11.80 9.68 -13.42
CA VAL A 66 10.92 9.98 -12.28
C VAL A 66 10.51 11.44 -12.31
N ILE A 67 9.23 11.71 -12.08
CA ILE A 67 8.72 13.06 -11.81
C ILE A 67 8.25 13.14 -10.34
N THR A 68 8.38 14.32 -9.74
CA THR A 68 7.96 14.55 -8.35
C THR A 68 7.18 15.86 -8.21
N TRP A 69 6.13 15.86 -7.39
CA TRP A 69 5.32 17.04 -7.10
C TRP A 69 4.78 17.04 -5.67
N GLY A 70 4.26 18.19 -5.20
CA GLY A 70 3.76 18.35 -3.83
C GLY A 70 3.96 19.75 -3.24
N GLU A 71 3.65 19.89 -1.95
CA GLU A 71 3.78 21.15 -1.19
C GLU A 71 5.23 21.41 -0.76
N LYS A 72 5.97 22.20 -1.54
CA LYS A 72 7.39 22.51 -1.29
C LYS A 72 7.65 23.11 0.11
N ARG A 73 8.72 22.68 0.80
CA ARG A 73 9.37 23.45 1.88
C ARG A 73 10.33 24.50 1.29
N PHE A 74 10.25 25.73 1.79
CA PHE A 74 11.36 26.68 1.79
C PHE A 74 12.08 26.52 3.13
N TYR A 75 13.33 26.05 3.16
CA TYR A 75 14.20 26.33 4.31
C TYR A 75 15.62 26.68 3.88
N LYS A 76 16.08 27.79 4.46
CA LYS A 76 17.44 28.34 4.46
C LYS A 76 18.30 27.52 5.43
N GLN A 77 19.06 26.56 4.93
CA GLN A 77 20.42 26.28 5.38
C GLN A 77 21.09 25.41 4.31
N GLU A 78 22.36 25.71 4.06
CA GLU A 78 23.04 25.54 2.79
C GLU A 78 23.28 24.07 2.37
N VAL A 79 23.31 23.89 1.04
CA VAL A 79 23.73 22.72 0.25
C VAL A 79 22.65 21.63 0.00
N PRO A 80 22.04 21.58 -1.20
CA PRO A 80 21.76 22.68 -2.14
C PRO A 80 20.24 22.85 -2.47
N PRO A 81 19.77 24.09 -2.77
CA PRO A 81 18.42 24.39 -3.30
C PRO A 81 18.41 24.38 -4.85
N PRO A 82 17.32 24.74 -5.56
CA PRO A 82 15.95 24.21 -5.61
C PRO A 82 15.70 23.33 -6.88
N ILE A 83 14.73 22.41 -6.77
CA ILE A 83 14.03 21.46 -7.70
C ILE A 83 14.07 21.65 -9.26
N ALA A 84 14.66 22.70 -9.83
CA ALA A 84 14.92 22.79 -11.27
C ALA A 84 16.07 21.88 -11.77
N GLU A 85 16.83 21.24 -10.87
CA GLU A 85 18.09 20.53 -11.19
C GLU A 85 18.15 19.05 -10.75
N PHE A 86 17.03 18.40 -10.43
CA PHE A 86 17.03 16.92 -10.56
C PHE A 86 16.89 16.60 -12.05
N ALA A 87 18.03 16.68 -12.74
CA ALA A 87 18.26 15.99 -13.98
C ALA A 87 17.71 14.58 -13.82
N GLU A 88 16.62 14.34 -14.56
CA GLU A 88 16.03 13.05 -14.89
C GLU A 88 16.72 11.86 -14.20
N LEU A 89 16.22 11.44 -13.03
CA LEU A 89 16.57 10.12 -12.49
C LEU A 89 16.10 9.10 -13.53
N GLN A 90 17.01 8.71 -14.41
CA GLN A 90 16.78 7.79 -15.52
C GLN A 90 17.16 6.37 -15.12
N GLY A 91 16.55 5.39 -15.78
CA GLY A 91 16.85 3.98 -15.55
C GLY A 91 16.32 3.45 -14.21
N ILE A 92 15.41 4.18 -13.55
CA ILE A 92 14.67 3.68 -12.40
C ILE A 92 13.64 2.66 -12.89
N VAL A 93 13.51 1.56 -12.16
CA VAL A 93 12.58 0.46 -12.45
C VAL A 93 11.53 0.27 -11.36
N SER A 94 11.77 0.80 -10.15
CA SER A 94 10.83 0.75 -9.02
C SER A 94 11.02 1.93 -8.07
N LEU A 95 9.94 2.33 -7.41
CA LEU A 95 9.92 3.34 -6.35
C LEU A 95 9.51 2.72 -5.00
N SER A 96 9.99 3.31 -3.90
CA SER A 96 9.57 3.05 -2.52
C SER A 96 9.54 4.38 -1.76
N ALA A 97 8.72 4.49 -0.72
CA ALA A 97 8.57 5.73 0.05
C ALA A 97 8.44 5.47 1.55
N THR A 98 9.10 6.31 2.36
CA THR A 98 8.87 6.38 3.81
C THR A 98 7.84 7.45 4.15
N HIS A 99 7.81 7.98 5.38
CA HIS A 99 7.00 9.15 5.74
C HIS A 99 7.59 10.45 5.16
N SER A 100 8.90 10.48 4.91
CA SER A 100 9.62 11.72 4.59
C SER A 100 10.55 11.64 3.38
N ALA A 101 10.83 10.44 2.87
CA ALA A 101 11.81 10.21 1.82
C ALA A 101 11.35 9.18 0.78
N PHE A 102 12.04 9.16 -0.35
CA PHE A 102 11.84 8.25 -1.46
C PHE A 102 13.12 7.47 -1.77
N ALA A 103 12.95 6.29 -2.36
CA ALA A 103 14.02 5.49 -2.93
C ALA A 103 13.62 4.99 -4.32
N GLY A 104 14.54 5.05 -5.27
CA GLY A 104 14.39 4.54 -6.63
C GLY A 104 15.44 3.48 -6.91
N LEU A 105 14.98 2.28 -7.29
CA LEU A 105 15.84 1.17 -7.69
C LEU A 105 16.16 1.27 -9.19
N GLN A 106 17.44 1.18 -9.55
CA GLN A 106 17.88 1.13 -10.94
C GLN A 106 18.01 -0.32 -11.44
N ALA A 107 17.90 -0.52 -12.75
CA ALA A 107 18.00 -1.85 -13.37
C ALA A 107 19.36 -2.56 -13.12
N ASP A 108 20.41 -1.79 -12.84
CA ASP A 108 21.75 -2.31 -12.51
C ASP A 108 21.95 -2.61 -11.01
N GLY A 109 20.89 -2.51 -10.22
CA GLY A 109 20.88 -2.80 -8.80
C GLY A 109 21.48 -1.71 -7.91
N ARG A 110 21.68 -0.48 -8.43
CA ARG A 110 21.94 0.71 -7.62
C ARG A 110 20.64 1.32 -7.10
N VAL A 111 20.73 2.08 -6.00
CA VAL A 111 19.58 2.78 -5.41
C VAL A 111 19.91 4.27 -5.30
N SER A 112 18.95 5.11 -5.67
CA SER A 112 19.00 6.56 -5.47
C SER A 112 17.94 6.96 -4.45
N THR A 113 18.27 7.85 -3.51
CA THR A 113 17.34 8.32 -2.47
C THR A 113 17.23 9.84 -2.47
N TRP A 114 16.03 10.36 -2.19
CA TRP A 114 15.77 11.80 -2.11
C TRP A 114 14.64 12.09 -1.12
N GLY A 115 14.44 13.36 -0.73
CA GLY A 115 13.46 13.77 0.28
C GLY A 115 14.11 14.31 1.56
N ILE A 116 13.35 14.35 2.65
CA ILE A 116 13.81 14.89 3.94
C ILE A 116 14.23 13.75 4.86
N PHE A 117 15.46 13.82 5.36
CA PHE A 117 15.99 12.91 6.38
C PHE A 117 15.90 13.62 7.74
N ILE A 118 14.81 13.39 8.48
CA ILE A 118 14.47 14.20 9.66
C ILE A 118 15.52 14.05 10.79
N ASN A 119 16.26 12.94 10.86
CA ASN A 119 17.12 12.62 12.03
C ASN A 119 18.59 12.26 11.70
N GLY A 120 19.21 13.00 10.77
CA GLY A 120 20.64 12.80 10.48
C GLY A 120 20.91 11.53 9.67
N LEU A 121 21.90 11.64 8.80
CA LEU A 121 22.12 10.78 7.63
C LEU A 121 22.92 9.51 7.92
N LEU A 122 22.62 8.41 7.22
CA LEU A 122 23.66 7.82 6.38
C LEU A 122 23.72 8.67 5.10
N PRO A 123 24.85 9.33 4.78
CA PRO A 123 24.89 10.23 3.62
C PRO A 123 24.60 9.46 2.34
N SER A 124 23.98 10.12 1.36
CA SER A 124 23.75 9.60 0.00
C SER A 124 24.97 8.86 -0.56
N GLU A 125 26.17 9.35 -0.27
CA GLU A 125 27.45 8.73 -0.66
C GLU A 125 27.67 7.28 -0.16
N SER A 126 26.95 6.84 0.88
CA SER A 126 26.98 5.44 1.37
C SER A 126 25.95 4.56 0.66
N VAL A 127 24.83 5.15 0.23
CA VAL A 127 23.76 4.48 -0.55
C VAL A 127 24.21 4.33 -2.02
N ASP A 128 24.88 5.32 -2.59
CA ASP A 128 25.42 5.28 -3.96
C ASP A 128 26.47 4.18 -4.18
N LYS A 129 27.07 3.69 -3.09
CA LYS A 129 28.01 2.54 -3.09
C LYS A 129 27.30 1.19 -2.99
N MET A 130 26.00 1.16 -2.67
CA MET A 130 25.22 -0.07 -2.63
C MET A 130 24.94 -0.54 -4.06
N LYS A 131 25.26 -1.81 -4.33
CA LYS A 131 25.06 -2.47 -5.62
C LYS A 131 24.35 -3.80 -5.40
N ASN A 132 23.87 -4.38 -6.50
CA ASN A 132 23.19 -5.68 -6.53
C ASN A 132 21.88 -5.70 -5.73
N ILE A 133 21.21 -4.56 -5.52
CA ILE A 133 19.88 -4.51 -4.92
C ILE A 133 18.85 -4.98 -5.95
N VAL A 134 17.91 -5.83 -5.52
CA VAL A 134 16.84 -6.38 -6.36
C VAL A 134 15.44 -5.93 -5.91
N SER A 135 15.30 -5.44 -4.67
CA SER A 135 14.05 -4.89 -4.15
C SER A 135 14.32 -3.90 -3.02
N VAL A 136 13.45 -2.90 -2.84
CA VAL A 136 13.48 -1.92 -1.76
C VAL A 136 12.10 -1.88 -1.07
N SER A 137 12.11 -1.85 0.26
CA SER A 137 10.95 -1.66 1.13
C SER A 137 11.24 -0.58 2.16
N SER A 138 10.20 -0.09 2.85
CA SER A 138 10.30 1.03 3.79
C SER A 138 9.38 0.87 5.00
N ILE A 139 9.83 1.33 6.17
CA ILE A 139 8.94 1.70 7.30
C ILE A 139 8.64 3.20 7.15
N PRO A 140 7.38 3.57 6.89
CA PRO A 140 7.02 4.97 6.76
C PRO A 140 7.36 5.79 8.01
N ILE A 141 6.79 5.47 9.17
CA ILE A 141 6.79 6.34 10.37
C ILE A 141 8.19 6.66 10.93
N ARG A 142 9.21 5.85 10.61
CA ARG A 142 10.57 5.99 11.14
C ARG A 142 11.61 6.36 10.09
N ASP A 143 11.21 6.58 8.84
CA ASP A 143 12.10 6.96 7.75
C ASP A 143 13.27 5.99 7.56
N VAL A 144 12.95 4.69 7.51
CA VAL A 144 13.92 3.63 7.25
C VAL A 144 13.55 2.88 6.00
N PHE A 145 14.54 2.73 5.11
CA PHE A 145 14.51 1.85 3.97
C PHE A 145 15.31 0.58 4.24
N THR A 146 14.94 -0.47 3.52
CA THR A 146 15.69 -1.71 3.46
C THR A 146 15.74 -2.22 2.04
N GLY A 147 16.90 -2.73 1.63
CA GLY A 147 17.17 -3.22 0.29
C GLY A 147 17.61 -4.68 0.33
N LEU A 148 16.94 -5.52 -0.44
CA LEU A 148 17.30 -6.91 -0.66
C LEU A 148 18.36 -6.99 -1.76
N ARG A 149 19.51 -7.63 -1.49
CA ARG A 149 20.55 -7.90 -2.49
C ARG A 149 20.27 -9.19 -3.24
N ALA A 150 20.86 -9.33 -4.44
CA ALA A 150 20.77 -10.53 -5.28
C ALA A 150 21.36 -11.79 -4.62
N ASP A 151 22.32 -11.64 -3.69
CA ASP A 151 22.83 -12.73 -2.87
C ASP A 151 21.90 -13.08 -1.69
N GLY A 152 20.73 -12.44 -1.63
CA GLY A 152 19.73 -12.58 -0.59
C GLY A 152 19.99 -11.73 0.64
N SER A 153 21.15 -11.10 0.83
CA SER A 153 21.43 -10.32 2.05
C SER A 153 20.68 -8.98 2.07
N ILE A 154 20.47 -8.42 3.26
CA ILE A 154 19.74 -7.16 3.44
C ILE A 154 20.69 -6.03 3.83
N VAL A 155 20.44 -4.83 3.30
CA VAL A 155 21.03 -3.57 3.78
C VAL A 155 19.92 -2.60 4.18
N SER A 156 20.07 -1.89 5.30
CA SER A 156 19.09 -0.90 5.75
C SER A 156 19.74 0.48 5.88
N TRP A 157 19.02 1.53 5.52
CA TRP A 157 19.48 2.92 5.60
C TRP A 157 18.30 3.86 5.90
N GLY A 158 18.57 5.07 6.41
CA GLY A 158 17.51 5.97 6.90
C GLY A 158 17.88 6.58 8.25
N ALA A 159 16.88 6.88 9.09
CA ALA A 159 17.07 7.54 10.38
C ALA A 159 18.13 6.85 11.26
N VAL A 160 19.21 7.57 11.55
CA VAL A 160 20.41 7.05 12.23
C VAL A 160 20.11 6.59 13.66
N ASP A 161 19.22 7.27 14.38
CA ASP A 161 18.83 6.88 15.74
C ASP A 161 18.14 5.51 15.79
N PHE A 162 17.35 5.19 14.75
CA PHE A 162 16.72 3.88 14.59
C PHE A 162 17.73 2.81 14.17
N LEU A 163 18.63 3.14 13.25
CA LEU A 163 19.65 2.21 12.79
C LEU A 163 20.66 1.88 13.90
N ASN A 164 21.07 2.84 14.71
CA ASN A 164 22.02 2.61 15.81
C ASN A 164 21.47 1.69 16.90
N THR A 165 20.15 1.58 17.03
CA THR A 165 19.47 0.73 18.00
C THR A 165 19.05 -0.62 17.39
N ALA A 166 18.67 -0.66 16.11
CA ALA A 166 18.25 -1.87 15.41
C ALA A 166 19.40 -2.67 14.74
N LEU A 167 20.42 -2.01 14.16
CA LEU A 167 21.55 -2.67 13.49
C LEU A 167 22.37 -3.59 14.41
N PRO A 168 22.66 -3.24 15.69
CA PRO A 168 23.35 -4.16 16.61
C PRO A 168 22.57 -5.45 16.87
N ARG A 169 21.23 -5.44 16.71
CA ARG A 169 20.35 -6.61 16.83
C ARG A 169 20.27 -7.43 15.53
N MET A 170 20.79 -6.91 14.40
CA MET A 170 20.95 -7.65 13.14
C MET A 170 22.22 -8.49 13.10
N CYS A 171 23.21 -8.20 13.96
CA CYS A 171 24.46 -8.97 14.07
C CYS A 171 24.17 -10.45 14.42
N GLY A 172 24.35 -11.34 13.44
CA GLY A 172 24.12 -12.79 13.58
C GLY A 172 22.87 -13.32 12.87
N LEU A 173 22.02 -12.46 12.32
CA LEU A 173 20.87 -12.89 11.51
C LEU A 173 21.33 -13.18 10.07
N SER A 174 21.16 -14.42 9.63
CA SER A 174 21.31 -14.78 8.22
C SER A 174 20.10 -14.26 7.44
N LEU A 175 20.25 -13.16 6.73
CA LEU A 175 19.14 -12.52 6.02
C LEU A 175 18.98 -13.00 4.58
N HIS A 176 19.54 -14.14 4.19
CA HIS A 176 19.46 -14.69 2.82
C HIS A 176 18.07 -15.23 2.44
N ASN A 177 17.80 -15.28 1.13
CA ASN A 177 16.60 -15.86 0.49
C ASN A 177 15.28 -15.20 0.88
N ILE A 178 15.25 -13.89 1.13
CA ILE A 178 14.03 -13.17 1.50
C ILE A 178 13.16 -12.95 0.26
N ILE A 179 11.85 -13.19 0.38
CA ILE A 179 10.88 -13.08 -0.72
C ILE A 179 9.75 -12.07 -0.44
N SER A 180 9.56 -11.69 0.82
CA SER A 180 8.57 -10.68 1.20
C SER A 180 8.98 -10.00 2.51
N LEU A 181 8.55 -8.75 2.66
CA LEU A 181 8.76 -7.91 3.83
C LEU A 181 7.42 -7.38 4.32
N SER A 182 7.27 -7.26 5.63
CA SER A 182 6.12 -6.62 6.27
C SER A 182 6.61 -5.72 7.39
N THR A 183 5.85 -4.66 7.69
CA THR A 183 6.29 -3.58 8.57
C THR A 183 5.20 -3.19 9.55
N THR A 184 5.58 -3.10 10.82
CA THR A 184 4.80 -2.40 11.86
C THR A 184 5.30 -0.96 11.99
N GLU A 185 4.75 -0.16 12.90
CA GLU A 185 5.23 1.21 13.16
C GLU A 185 6.70 1.26 13.64
N GLN A 186 7.20 0.16 14.20
CA GLN A 186 8.48 0.14 14.91
C GLN A 186 9.40 -1.04 14.54
N SER A 187 8.94 -1.99 13.72
CA SER A 187 9.68 -3.22 13.42
C SER A 187 9.46 -3.72 11.99
N PHE A 188 10.37 -4.59 11.55
CA PHE A 188 10.30 -5.31 10.30
C PHE A 188 10.13 -6.81 10.55
N ALA A 189 9.45 -7.49 9.62
CA ALA A 189 9.48 -8.93 9.49
C ALA A 189 9.77 -9.29 8.03
N ALA A 190 10.53 -10.35 7.83
CA ALA A 190 10.90 -10.86 6.52
C ALA A 190 10.59 -12.34 6.40
N LEU A 191 9.94 -12.69 5.30
CA LEU A 191 9.66 -14.07 4.90
C LEU A 191 10.75 -14.56 3.96
N ARG A 192 11.34 -15.72 4.28
CA ARG A 192 12.29 -16.42 3.43
C ARG A 192 11.58 -17.38 2.46
N ALA A 193 12.24 -17.69 1.35
CA ALA A 193 11.81 -18.66 0.35
C ALA A 193 11.62 -20.08 0.90
N ASP A 194 12.30 -20.40 2.01
CA ASP A 194 12.15 -21.67 2.73
C ASP A 194 10.99 -21.67 3.73
N GLY A 195 10.15 -20.63 3.73
CA GLY A 195 8.98 -20.49 4.59
C GLY A 195 9.30 -20.13 6.05
N SER A 196 10.56 -19.77 6.38
CA SER A 196 10.90 -19.23 7.71
C SER A 196 10.84 -17.70 7.76
N VAL A 197 10.68 -17.17 8.97
CA VAL A 197 10.56 -15.73 9.22
C VAL A 197 11.67 -15.23 10.14
N VAL A 198 12.06 -13.98 9.93
CA VAL A 198 12.96 -13.23 10.81
C VAL A 198 12.43 -11.81 10.99
N SER A 199 12.47 -11.29 12.21
CA SER A 199 12.01 -9.95 12.57
C SER A 199 13.08 -9.19 13.36
N TRP A 200 13.13 -7.88 13.17
CA TRP A 200 14.07 -6.96 13.81
C TRP A 200 13.43 -5.58 14.02
N GLY A 201 13.84 -4.83 15.04
CA GLY A 201 13.25 -3.52 15.37
C GLY A 201 13.46 -3.10 16.83
N LEU A 202 12.83 -1.97 17.18
CA LEU A 202 13.06 -1.24 18.44
C LEU A 202 12.41 -1.92 19.66
N ASP A 203 11.09 -2.14 19.63
CA ASP A 203 10.33 -2.33 20.87
C ASP A 203 9.71 -3.72 21.08
N PHE A 204 9.74 -4.63 20.11
CA PHE A 204 9.15 -5.96 20.31
C PHE A 204 9.99 -7.11 19.75
N LEU A 205 9.86 -8.23 20.45
CA LEU A 205 10.75 -9.37 20.55
C LEU A 205 11.35 -9.83 19.20
N PRO A 206 12.59 -10.37 19.20
CA PRO A 206 13.05 -11.19 18.08
C PRO A 206 11.98 -12.24 17.76
N THR A 207 11.92 -12.69 16.50
CA THR A 207 10.93 -13.71 16.10
C THR A 207 10.91 -14.82 17.14
N PRO A 208 9.75 -15.09 17.78
CA PRO A 208 9.68 -16.08 18.84
C PRO A 208 10.26 -17.41 18.36
N PRO A 209 11.06 -18.14 19.17
CA PRO A 209 11.74 -19.35 18.72
C PRO A 209 10.83 -20.38 18.06
N GLU A 210 9.59 -20.50 18.55
CA GLU A 210 8.55 -21.36 18.02
C GLU A 210 8.07 -20.94 16.62
N ILE A 211 8.07 -19.64 16.32
CA ILE A 211 7.74 -19.10 15.00
C ILE A 211 8.96 -19.16 14.08
N ALA A 212 10.16 -18.87 14.61
CA ALA A 212 11.43 -18.94 13.87
C ALA A 212 11.77 -20.36 13.40
N ALA A 213 11.26 -21.38 14.10
CA ALA A 213 11.40 -22.79 13.73
C ALA A 213 10.47 -23.22 12.57
N LEU A 214 9.46 -22.41 12.22
CA LEU A 214 8.53 -22.74 11.14
C LEU A 214 9.20 -22.62 9.77
N LYS A 215 8.73 -23.46 8.84
CA LYS A 215 9.22 -23.56 7.44
C LYS A 215 8.08 -23.58 6.43
N ASP A 216 6.89 -23.22 6.88
CA ASP A 216 5.65 -23.30 6.11
C ASP A 216 4.89 -21.97 6.11
N ILE A 217 5.52 -20.85 6.48
CA ILE A 217 4.90 -19.52 6.35
C ILE A 217 4.80 -19.16 4.87
N VAL A 218 3.63 -18.69 4.44
CA VAL A 218 3.35 -18.34 3.04
C VAL A 218 3.06 -16.85 2.83
N SER A 219 2.63 -16.13 3.86
CA SER A 219 2.43 -14.67 3.78
C SER A 219 2.57 -13.99 5.14
N LEU A 220 3.05 -12.75 5.12
CA LEU A 220 3.14 -11.86 6.27
C LEU A 220 2.19 -10.66 6.10
N HIS A 221 1.55 -10.28 7.19
CA HIS A 221 0.67 -9.13 7.32
C HIS A 221 1.05 -8.37 8.59
N SER A 222 0.74 -7.09 8.65
CA SER A 222 1.04 -6.26 9.82
C SER A 222 -0.14 -5.38 10.18
N THR A 223 -0.37 -5.24 11.48
CA THR A 223 -1.05 -4.09 12.08
C THR A 223 0.02 -3.07 12.50
N ASN A 224 -0.35 -2.00 13.19
CA ASN A 224 0.56 -1.00 13.74
C ASN A 224 1.61 -1.62 14.64
N ASN A 225 1.27 -2.67 15.39
CA ASN A 225 2.13 -3.21 16.45
C ASN A 225 2.24 -4.74 16.46
N THR A 226 1.60 -5.44 15.53
CA THR A 226 1.55 -6.90 15.48
C THR A 226 1.85 -7.42 14.09
N PHE A 227 2.72 -8.42 14.02
CA PHE A 227 2.88 -9.25 12.83
C PHE A 227 1.93 -10.44 12.87
N VAL A 228 1.35 -10.75 11.73
CA VAL A 228 0.48 -11.91 11.53
C VAL A 228 1.01 -12.70 10.34
N ALA A 229 1.22 -14.00 10.53
CA ALA A 229 1.72 -14.89 9.50
C ALA A 229 0.76 -16.04 9.22
N LEU A 230 0.42 -16.20 7.94
CA LEU A 230 -0.36 -17.34 7.45
C LEU A 230 0.59 -18.48 7.09
N ARG A 231 0.24 -19.70 7.51
CA ARG A 231 0.96 -20.93 7.21
C ARG A 231 0.27 -21.70 6.07
N ALA A 232 1.04 -22.50 5.35
CA ALA A 232 0.58 -23.32 4.23
C ALA A 232 -0.51 -24.33 4.63
N ASN A 233 -0.55 -24.72 5.91
CA ASN A 233 -1.57 -25.59 6.47
C ASN A 233 -2.87 -24.86 6.87
N GLY A 234 -3.00 -23.57 6.52
CA GLY A 234 -4.17 -22.74 6.85
C GLY A 234 -4.27 -22.28 8.30
N SER A 235 -3.23 -22.48 9.12
CA SER A 235 -3.17 -21.90 10.48
C SER A 235 -2.47 -20.55 10.49
N VAL A 236 -2.73 -19.77 11.54
CA VAL A 236 -2.16 -18.42 11.69
C VAL A 236 -1.38 -18.33 12.99
N VAL A 237 -0.24 -17.66 12.93
CA VAL A 237 0.58 -17.29 14.10
C VAL A 237 0.78 -15.78 14.13
N SER A 238 0.90 -15.20 15.31
CA SER A 238 1.15 -13.77 15.46
C SER A 238 2.20 -13.49 16.54
N TRP A 239 2.91 -12.40 16.41
CA TRP A 239 3.83 -11.90 17.42
C TRP A 239 3.88 -10.37 17.39
N GLY A 240 4.10 -9.75 18.54
CA GLY A 240 3.96 -8.31 18.72
C GLY A 240 3.15 -8.01 19.99
N VAL A 241 2.43 -6.89 19.98
CA VAL A 241 1.63 -6.44 21.13
C VAL A 241 0.35 -7.27 21.29
N GLU A 242 -0.38 -7.47 20.19
CA GLU A 242 -1.63 -8.23 20.21
C GLU A 242 -1.42 -9.65 19.73
N ILE A 243 -1.82 -10.62 20.54
CA ILE A 243 -1.71 -12.03 20.17
C ILE A 243 -3.06 -12.53 19.66
N ILE A 244 -3.01 -13.35 18.62
CA ILE A 244 -4.17 -14.01 18.03
C ILE A 244 -4.93 -14.81 19.11
N PRO A 245 -6.26 -14.67 19.20
CA PRO A 245 -7.04 -15.39 20.17
C PRO A 245 -6.91 -16.93 20.03
N PRO A 246 -6.92 -17.71 21.14
CA PRO A 246 -6.71 -19.15 21.12
C PRO A 246 -7.68 -19.94 20.23
N GLU A 247 -8.92 -19.46 20.07
CA GLU A 247 -9.94 -20.03 19.21
C GLU A 247 -9.62 -19.87 17.73
N ILE A 248 -9.02 -18.74 17.34
CA ILE A 248 -8.57 -18.50 15.96
C ILE A 248 -7.24 -19.22 15.71
N ALA A 249 -6.34 -19.27 16.70
CA ALA A 249 -5.08 -20.00 16.62
C ALA A 249 -5.23 -21.51 16.36
N LYS A 250 -6.40 -22.08 16.66
CA LYS A 250 -6.73 -23.50 16.41
C LYS A 250 -7.23 -23.76 14.99
N LEU A 251 -7.60 -22.73 14.23
CA LEU A 251 -8.07 -22.88 12.87
C LEU A 251 -6.94 -23.34 11.94
N GLN A 252 -7.31 -24.14 10.93
CA GLN A 252 -6.39 -24.69 9.91
C GLN A 252 -6.96 -24.51 8.51
N ASP A 253 -7.94 -23.63 8.37
CA ASP A 253 -8.68 -23.39 7.13
C ASP A 253 -8.65 -21.91 6.73
N ILE A 254 -7.75 -21.11 7.28
CA ILE A 254 -7.58 -19.71 6.87
C ILE A 254 -6.94 -19.66 5.49
N VAL A 255 -7.52 -18.89 4.57
CA VAL A 255 -7.06 -18.75 3.18
C VAL A 255 -6.51 -17.36 2.87
N SER A 256 -6.96 -16.33 3.57
CA SER A 256 -6.42 -14.98 3.43
C SER A 256 -6.63 -14.16 4.69
N ILE A 257 -5.77 -13.17 4.90
CA ILE A 257 -5.79 -12.24 6.01
C ILE A 257 -5.90 -10.83 5.44
N THR A 258 -6.64 -9.96 6.13
CA THR A 258 -6.75 -8.53 5.84
C THR A 258 -6.56 -7.80 7.15
N THR A 259 -5.57 -6.91 7.22
CA THR A 259 -5.30 -6.09 8.40
C THR A 259 -5.73 -4.65 8.17
N ASN A 260 -5.94 -3.93 9.27
CA ASN A 260 -5.96 -2.48 9.31
C ASN A 260 -5.05 -2.02 10.47
N TYR A 261 -5.27 -0.80 10.97
CA TYR A 261 -4.41 -0.17 11.98
C TYR A 261 -4.14 -1.07 13.18
N ASP A 262 -5.16 -1.56 13.86
CA ASP A 262 -4.96 -2.39 15.05
C ASP A 262 -5.69 -3.74 14.95
N TYR A 263 -6.52 -3.93 13.93
CA TYR A 263 -7.42 -5.07 13.80
C TYR A 263 -7.04 -5.96 12.62
N ALA A 264 -7.49 -7.22 12.69
CA ALA A 264 -7.32 -8.18 11.61
C ALA A 264 -8.58 -9.01 11.39
N ALA A 265 -8.82 -9.36 10.14
CA ALA A 265 -9.86 -10.29 9.73
C ALA A 265 -9.28 -11.37 8.83
N ALA A 266 -9.86 -12.56 8.87
CA ALA A 266 -9.45 -13.69 8.06
C ALA A 266 -10.63 -14.35 7.37
N LEU A 267 -10.43 -14.66 6.09
CA LEU A 267 -11.34 -15.49 5.30
C LEU A 267 -10.95 -16.95 5.46
N ARG A 268 -11.94 -17.81 5.67
CA ARG A 268 -11.78 -19.25 5.79
C ARG A 268 -12.15 -19.97 4.50
N ALA A 269 -11.63 -21.18 4.32
CA ALA A 269 -11.87 -22.03 3.15
C ALA A 269 -13.34 -22.45 3.02
N ASP A 270 -14.09 -22.43 4.12
CA ASP A 270 -15.54 -22.65 4.16
C ASP A 270 -16.36 -21.38 3.83
N HIS A 271 -15.69 -20.32 3.34
CA HIS A 271 -16.28 -19.03 3.00
C HIS A 271 -16.92 -18.28 4.17
N SER A 272 -16.55 -18.60 5.41
CA SER A 272 -16.85 -17.77 6.59
C SER A 272 -15.69 -16.87 6.98
N VAL A 273 -15.94 -15.96 7.91
CA VAL A 273 -14.94 -14.96 8.36
C VAL A 273 -14.82 -14.94 9.87
N VAL A 274 -13.63 -14.59 10.34
CA VAL A 274 -13.32 -14.29 11.74
C VAL A 274 -12.53 -12.99 11.81
N SER A 275 -12.63 -12.26 12.92
CA SER A 275 -11.82 -11.06 13.16
C SER A 275 -11.37 -10.99 14.62
N TRP A 276 -10.28 -10.28 14.85
CA TRP A 276 -9.68 -10.07 16.16
C TRP A 276 -9.00 -8.71 16.26
N GLY A 277 -8.60 -8.35 17.48
CA GLY A 277 -8.00 -7.06 17.85
C GLY A 277 -8.99 -6.02 18.37
N GLY A 278 -10.29 -6.34 18.43
CA GLY A 278 -11.32 -5.45 19.00
C GLY A 278 -12.56 -5.28 18.13
N ILE A 279 -12.41 -5.38 16.81
CA ILE A 279 -13.57 -5.47 15.89
C ILE A 279 -14.02 -6.92 15.80
N VAL A 280 -15.20 -7.22 16.32
CA VAL A 280 -15.75 -8.59 16.38
C VAL A 280 -16.76 -8.79 15.27
N VAL A 281 -16.69 -9.93 14.56
CA VAL A 281 -17.69 -10.30 13.54
C VAL A 281 -19.04 -10.55 14.23
N PRO A 282 -20.12 -9.85 13.83
CA PRO A 282 -21.47 -10.11 14.34
C PRO A 282 -21.92 -11.56 14.05
N PRO A 283 -22.70 -12.21 14.93
CA PRO A 283 -23.11 -13.61 14.77
C PRO A 283 -23.79 -13.92 13.43
N GLU A 284 -24.59 -12.99 12.92
CA GLU A 284 -25.27 -13.09 11.64
C GLU A 284 -24.31 -13.09 10.44
N ILE A 285 -23.18 -12.39 10.54
CA ILE A 285 -22.13 -12.38 9.52
C ILE A 285 -21.24 -13.62 9.69
N ALA A 286 -20.92 -14.01 10.94
CA ALA A 286 -20.12 -15.19 11.24
C ALA A 286 -20.79 -16.50 10.77
N ALA A 287 -22.13 -16.52 10.69
CA ALA A 287 -22.89 -17.65 10.17
C ALA A 287 -22.85 -17.80 8.64
N LEU A 288 -22.39 -16.78 7.90
CA LEU A 288 -22.32 -16.81 6.44
C LEU A 288 -21.25 -17.79 5.95
N LYS A 289 -21.53 -18.40 4.79
CA LYS A 289 -20.67 -19.39 4.11
C LYS A 289 -20.51 -19.08 2.63
N ASP A 290 -20.57 -17.79 2.30
CA ASP A 290 -20.51 -17.29 0.93
C ASP A 290 -19.64 -16.03 0.81
N ILE A 291 -18.77 -15.75 1.78
CA ILE A 291 -17.81 -14.64 1.66
C ILE A 291 -16.75 -14.98 0.61
N VAL A 292 -16.45 -14.01 -0.25
CA VAL A 292 -15.50 -14.14 -1.37
C VAL A 292 -14.27 -13.25 -1.20
N SER A 293 -14.44 -12.05 -0.64
CA SER A 293 -13.31 -11.13 -0.40
C SER A 293 -13.57 -10.20 0.77
N LEU A 294 -12.48 -9.69 1.35
CA LEU A 294 -12.47 -8.74 2.45
C LEU A 294 -11.77 -7.44 2.02
N ASN A 295 -12.29 -6.33 2.53
CA ASN A 295 -11.68 -5.01 2.44
C ASN A 295 -11.74 -4.35 3.81
N ALA A 296 -10.73 -3.55 4.13
CA ALA A 296 -10.68 -2.84 5.40
C ALA A 296 -10.53 -1.33 5.19
N THR A 297 -11.15 -0.60 6.10
CA THR A 297 -10.81 0.77 6.47
C THR A 297 -10.12 0.71 7.85
N PRO A 298 -9.66 1.84 8.43
CA PRO A 298 -9.05 1.81 9.75
C PRO A 298 -9.90 1.21 10.87
N TYR A 299 -11.23 1.31 10.79
CA TYR A 299 -12.16 0.97 11.88
C TYR A 299 -13.30 0.04 11.45
N ALA A 300 -13.28 -0.47 10.21
CA ALA A 300 -14.30 -1.39 9.73
C ALA A 300 -13.76 -2.37 8.71
N PHE A 301 -14.45 -3.49 8.61
CA PHE A 301 -14.30 -4.46 7.55
C PHE A 301 -15.59 -4.52 6.74
N ALA A 302 -15.44 -4.72 5.44
CA ALA A 302 -16.54 -5.03 4.55
C ALA A 302 -16.18 -6.26 3.71
N ALA A 303 -17.17 -7.12 3.50
CA ALA A 303 -17.02 -8.38 2.81
C ALA A 303 -17.96 -8.46 1.61
N LEU A 304 -17.42 -8.86 0.46
CA LEU A 304 -18.19 -9.20 -0.73
C LEU A 304 -18.63 -10.67 -0.67
N ARG A 305 -19.91 -10.90 -0.92
CA ARG A 305 -20.53 -12.23 -0.92
C ARG A 305 -20.66 -12.79 -2.33
N ALA A 306 -20.74 -14.11 -2.46
CA ALA A 306 -20.91 -14.81 -3.74
C ALA A 306 -22.23 -14.47 -4.41
N ASP A 307 -23.25 -14.09 -3.63
CA ASP A 307 -24.53 -13.58 -4.12
C ASP A 307 -24.49 -12.10 -4.56
N ARG A 308 -23.29 -11.50 -4.62
CA ARG A 308 -23.03 -10.12 -5.02
C ARG A 308 -23.69 -9.06 -4.13
N SER A 309 -24.02 -9.41 -2.89
CA SER A 309 -24.24 -8.43 -1.83
C SER A 309 -22.99 -8.19 -1.00
N ILE A 310 -23.07 -7.19 -0.12
CA ILE A 310 -22.02 -6.91 0.86
C ILE A 310 -22.57 -7.03 2.27
N VAL A 311 -21.67 -7.29 3.21
CA VAL A 311 -21.87 -7.10 4.64
C VAL A 311 -20.70 -6.32 5.19
N ALA A 312 -20.91 -5.54 6.23
CA ALA A 312 -19.84 -4.82 6.90
C ALA A 312 -20.04 -4.90 8.41
N TRP A 313 -18.94 -4.75 9.14
CA TRP A 313 -18.91 -4.65 10.59
C TRP A 313 -17.82 -3.67 10.98
N GLU A 314 -18.07 -2.91 12.05
CA GLU A 314 -17.21 -1.83 12.52
C GLU A 314 -16.95 -1.96 14.01
N ASP A 315 -16.10 -1.08 14.54
CA ASP A 315 -15.89 -0.96 15.98
C ASP A 315 -17.12 -0.44 16.72
N ASP A 316 -17.15 -0.65 18.04
CA ASP A 316 -18.26 -0.23 18.89
C ASP A 316 -18.43 1.30 18.97
N MET A 317 -17.49 2.07 18.41
CA MET A 317 -17.53 3.53 18.38
C MET A 317 -18.49 4.07 17.31
N GLY A 318 -18.99 3.20 16.42
CA GLY A 318 -20.02 3.57 15.45
C GLY A 318 -19.52 4.54 14.38
N SER A 319 -18.42 4.17 13.72
CA SER A 319 -17.71 5.00 12.73
C SER A 319 -18.52 5.39 11.48
N GLY A 320 -19.75 4.87 11.32
CA GLY A 320 -20.62 5.17 10.18
C GLY A 320 -20.20 4.46 8.91
N LEU A 321 -19.48 3.34 9.05
CA LEU A 321 -18.90 2.56 7.96
C LEU A 321 -19.72 1.31 7.62
N ILE A 322 -20.83 1.09 8.32
CA ILE A 322 -21.88 0.15 7.92
C ILE A 322 -22.65 0.73 6.71
N PRO A 323 -22.87 -0.06 5.64
CA PRO A 323 -23.60 0.43 4.47
C PRO A 323 -25.07 0.74 4.84
N PRO A 324 -25.63 1.84 4.32
CA PRO A 324 -27.04 2.15 4.50
C PRO A 324 -27.92 1.08 3.82
N PRO A 325 -29.20 0.91 4.25
CA PRO A 325 -30.07 -0.17 3.78
C PRO A 325 -30.19 -0.28 2.26
N GLU A 326 -30.17 0.85 1.55
CA GLU A 326 -30.27 0.90 0.09
C GLU A 326 -29.05 0.29 -0.60
N ILE A 327 -27.86 0.41 0.01
CA ILE A 327 -26.62 -0.19 -0.48
C ILE A 327 -26.52 -1.65 -0.01
N ALA A 328 -26.90 -1.93 1.24
CA ALA A 328 -26.91 -3.29 1.79
C ALA A 328 -27.88 -4.24 1.05
N ALA A 329 -28.95 -3.70 0.45
CA ALA A 329 -29.91 -4.45 -0.34
C ALA A 329 -29.44 -4.80 -1.77
N LEU A 330 -28.31 -4.26 -2.24
CA LEU A 330 -27.80 -4.55 -3.58
C LEU A 330 -27.37 -6.02 -3.74
N LYS A 331 -27.58 -6.55 -4.95
CA LYS A 331 -27.28 -7.95 -5.34
C LYS A 331 -26.52 -8.04 -6.65
N ASP A 332 -25.88 -6.94 -7.05
CA ASP A 332 -25.18 -6.78 -8.32
C ASP A 332 -23.79 -6.15 -8.12
N ILE A 333 -23.21 -6.26 -6.93
CA ILE A 333 -21.87 -5.75 -6.63
C ILE A 333 -20.80 -6.68 -7.25
N VAL A 334 -19.86 -6.08 -7.98
CA VAL A 334 -18.77 -6.76 -8.70
C VAL A 334 -17.43 -6.57 -7.99
N SER A 335 -17.16 -5.38 -7.46
CA SER A 335 -15.93 -5.11 -6.71
C SER A 335 -16.17 -4.14 -5.56
N LEU A 336 -15.33 -4.24 -4.55
CA LEU A 336 -15.35 -3.44 -3.32
C LEU A 336 -13.97 -2.80 -3.12
N HIS A 337 -13.98 -1.50 -2.83
CA HIS A 337 -12.78 -0.70 -2.67
C HIS A 337 -12.94 0.17 -1.42
N SER A 338 -11.91 0.24 -0.59
CA SER A 338 -11.85 1.09 0.59
C SER A 338 -10.80 2.19 0.45
N THR A 339 -10.99 3.29 1.17
CA THR A 339 -9.95 4.25 1.53
C THR A 339 -9.44 3.95 2.94
N THR A 340 -8.19 4.29 3.21
CA THR A 340 -7.53 3.97 4.48
C THR A 340 -7.54 5.12 5.50
N GLY A 341 -8.16 6.27 5.20
CA GLY A 341 -8.17 7.43 6.09
C GLY A 341 -6.83 8.14 6.24
N SER A 342 -6.85 9.39 6.71
CA SER A 342 -5.64 10.17 7.06
C SER A 342 -5.35 10.03 8.55
N LEU A 343 -4.06 10.00 8.93
CA LEU A 343 -3.59 9.85 10.33
C LEU A 343 -4.23 10.82 11.33
N SER A 344 -4.68 12.00 10.88
CA SER A 344 -5.22 13.07 11.73
C SER A 344 -6.74 13.00 11.96
N ARG A 345 -7.48 12.15 11.23
CA ARG A 345 -8.94 12.03 11.38
C ARG A 345 -9.40 10.60 11.14
N PHE A 346 -9.91 9.99 12.21
CA PHE A 346 -10.59 8.68 12.30
C PHE A 346 -11.64 8.48 11.20
N THR A 347 -11.22 8.13 9.98
CA THR A 347 -12.10 8.17 8.81
C THR A 347 -11.75 7.06 7.82
N GLY A 348 -12.74 6.69 7.02
CA GLY A 348 -12.60 5.77 5.92
C GLY A 348 -13.89 5.83 5.09
N SER A 349 -13.84 5.26 3.90
CA SER A 349 -14.98 5.14 3.02
C SER A 349 -14.86 3.88 2.21
N PHE A 350 -16.00 3.40 1.74
CA PHE A 350 -16.06 2.33 0.77
C PHE A 350 -16.77 2.81 -0.49
N ALA A 351 -16.37 2.22 -1.62
CA ALA A 351 -17.06 2.35 -2.89
C ALA A 351 -17.15 0.98 -3.55
N VAL A 352 -18.27 0.72 -4.21
CA VAL A 352 -18.50 -0.53 -4.93
C VAL A 352 -18.84 -0.27 -6.39
N LEU A 353 -18.31 -1.12 -7.27
CA LEU A 353 -18.70 -1.18 -8.68
C LEU A 353 -19.80 -2.21 -8.84
N ARG A 354 -20.87 -1.85 -9.55
CA ARG A 354 -22.00 -2.71 -9.85
C ARG A 354 -21.92 -3.30 -11.25
N GLU A 355 -22.68 -4.37 -11.51
CA GLU A 355 -22.74 -5.03 -12.83
C GLU A 355 -23.21 -4.11 -13.95
N ASN A 356 -24.13 -3.20 -13.64
CA ASN A 356 -24.61 -2.18 -14.55
C ASN A 356 -23.59 -1.03 -14.75
N ARG A 357 -22.36 -1.20 -14.26
CA ARG A 357 -21.25 -0.24 -14.37
C ARG A 357 -21.49 1.11 -13.71
N SER A 358 -22.44 1.18 -12.76
CA SER A 358 -22.57 2.30 -11.85
C SER A 358 -21.82 2.07 -10.54
N VAL A 359 -21.65 3.14 -9.77
CA VAL A 359 -20.92 3.12 -8.51
C VAL A 359 -21.84 3.63 -7.41
N VAL A 360 -21.69 3.07 -6.21
CA VAL A 360 -22.21 3.67 -4.98
C VAL A 360 -21.09 3.72 -3.95
N ALA A 361 -21.14 4.70 -3.06
CA ALA A 361 -20.15 4.90 -2.00
C ALA A 361 -20.86 5.18 -0.67
N TRP A 362 -20.20 4.84 0.44
CA TRP A 362 -20.65 5.15 1.80
C TRP A 362 -19.44 5.35 2.73
N GLY A 363 -19.70 5.88 3.92
CA GLY A 363 -18.69 6.21 4.91
C GLY A 363 -18.48 7.71 5.03
N ASN A 364 -17.27 8.12 5.41
CA ASN A 364 -16.98 9.50 5.74
C ASN A 364 -16.93 10.40 4.49
N ILE A 365 -17.70 11.50 4.51
CA ILE A 365 -17.80 12.45 3.38
C ILE A 365 -16.45 13.02 2.93
N ASP A 366 -15.55 13.32 3.86
CA ASP A 366 -14.23 13.91 3.56
C ASP A 366 -13.32 12.92 2.81
N THR A 367 -13.57 11.61 2.96
CA THR A 367 -12.79 10.54 2.33
C THR A 367 -13.49 9.89 1.14
N GLY A 368 -14.58 10.50 0.64
CA GLY A 368 -15.30 10.03 -0.55
C GLY A 368 -16.51 9.13 -0.26
N GLY A 369 -17.01 9.13 0.98
CA GLY A 369 -18.19 8.36 1.37
C GLY A 369 -19.50 8.87 0.74
N THR A 370 -19.50 10.07 0.16
CA THR A 370 -20.63 10.59 -0.62
C THR A 370 -20.24 10.66 -2.09
N LEU A 371 -21.00 9.99 -2.95
CA LEU A 371 -20.78 10.01 -4.39
C LEU A 371 -21.44 11.25 -5.04
N PRO A 372 -20.69 12.11 -5.76
CA PRO A 372 -21.27 13.25 -6.48
C PRO A 372 -22.31 12.81 -7.51
N LEU A 373 -23.43 13.54 -7.63
CA LEU A 373 -24.55 13.19 -8.54
C LEU A 373 -24.12 12.97 -10.00
N LYS A 374 -23.16 13.77 -10.49
CA LYS A 374 -22.63 13.62 -11.86
C LYS A 374 -21.95 12.28 -12.09
N ILE A 375 -21.34 11.69 -11.06
CA ILE A 375 -20.70 10.37 -11.10
C ILE A 375 -21.73 9.28 -10.82
N ALA A 376 -22.67 9.51 -9.89
CA ALA A 376 -23.75 8.58 -9.58
C ALA A 376 -24.67 8.25 -10.78
N GLN A 377 -24.74 9.14 -11.77
CA GLN A 377 -25.51 8.94 -13.00
C GLN A 377 -24.74 8.16 -14.09
N LEU A 378 -23.45 7.86 -13.89
CA LEU A 378 -22.65 7.11 -14.86
C LEU A 378 -22.96 5.61 -14.80
N ASN A 379 -22.91 4.98 -15.96
CA ASN A 379 -23.16 3.54 -16.17
C ASN A 379 -22.12 2.93 -17.12
N ASP A 380 -20.93 3.52 -17.15
CA ASP A 380 -19.82 3.12 -18.00
C ASP A 380 -18.51 2.94 -17.22
N ILE A 381 -18.57 2.85 -15.89
CA ILE A 381 -17.40 2.62 -15.05
C ILE A 381 -16.91 1.17 -15.22
N VAL A 382 -15.60 1.00 -15.41
CA VAL A 382 -14.97 -0.31 -15.63
C VAL A 382 -14.02 -0.73 -14.51
N SER A 383 -13.46 0.23 -13.76
CA SER A 383 -12.62 -0.08 -12.60
C SER A 383 -12.57 1.09 -11.61
N LEU A 384 -12.25 0.77 -10.36
CA LEU A 384 -12.07 1.72 -9.26
C LEU A 384 -10.65 1.62 -8.69
N SER A 385 -10.12 2.76 -8.28
CA SER A 385 -8.90 2.89 -7.50
C SER A 385 -9.14 3.84 -6.32
N ALA A 386 -8.36 3.71 -5.25
CA ALA A 386 -8.53 4.51 -4.04
C ALA A 386 -7.17 4.92 -3.47
N THR A 387 -7.07 6.16 -3.01
CA THR A 387 -6.00 6.65 -2.12
C THR A 387 -6.48 6.55 -0.67
N CYS A 388 -5.77 7.16 0.29
CA CYS A 388 -6.22 7.20 1.68
C CYS A 388 -7.51 8.02 1.88
N SER A 389 -7.88 8.94 0.99
CA SER A 389 -9.06 9.80 1.16
C SER A 389 -9.81 10.14 -0.13
N ALA A 390 -9.54 9.45 -1.24
CA ALA A 390 -10.22 9.70 -2.50
C ALA A 390 -10.38 8.42 -3.31
N PHE A 391 -11.32 8.45 -4.25
CA PHE A 391 -11.54 7.42 -5.24
C PHE A 391 -11.37 7.99 -6.65
N ALA A 392 -10.89 7.16 -7.56
CA ALA A 392 -10.87 7.43 -8.99
C ALA A 392 -11.49 6.25 -9.74
N ALA A 393 -12.25 6.53 -10.79
CA ALA A 393 -12.95 5.55 -11.58
C ALA A 393 -12.59 5.69 -13.06
N LEU A 394 -12.12 4.58 -13.66
CA LEU A 394 -11.88 4.48 -15.09
C LEU A 394 -13.21 4.20 -15.80
N ARG A 395 -13.47 4.95 -16.87
CA ARG A 395 -14.65 4.78 -17.72
C ARG A 395 -14.32 4.00 -18.97
N ALA A 396 -15.32 3.33 -19.55
CA ALA A 396 -15.19 2.53 -20.76
C ALA A 396 -14.76 3.36 -21.99
N ASP A 397 -14.96 4.68 -21.96
CA ASP A 397 -14.52 5.61 -23.00
C ASP A 397 -13.06 6.07 -22.83
N GLY A 398 -12.31 5.48 -21.90
CA GLY A 398 -10.91 5.80 -21.62
C GLY A 398 -10.69 7.11 -20.88
N SER A 399 -11.75 7.74 -20.34
CA SER A 399 -11.62 8.88 -19.42
C SER A 399 -11.71 8.47 -17.95
N VAL A 400 -11.40 9.40 -17.05
CA VAL A 400 -11.41 9.19 -15.60
C VAL A 400 -12.29 10.23 -14.90
N VAL A 401 -12.95 9.81 -13.83
CA VAL A 401 -13.62 10.67 -12.86
C VAL A 401 -13.08 10.38 -11.46
N ALA A 402 -13.10 11.36 -10.56
CA ALA A 402 -12.65 11.18 -9.18
C ALA A 402 -13.55 11.93 -8.19
N TRP A 403 -13.54 11.49 -6.94
CA TRP A 403 -14.24 12.13 -5.83
C TRP A 403 -13.56 11.84 -4.49
N GLY A 404 -13.98 12.54 -3.43
CA GLY A 404 -13.30 12.57 -2.13
C GLY A 404 -12.42 13.80 -1.98
N GLN A 405 -11.40 13.74 -1.14
CA GLN A 405 -10.55 14.89 -0.82
C GLN A 405 -9.74 15.36 -2.05
N PRO A 406 -9.89 16.61 -2.53
CA PRO A 406 -9.22 17.09 -3.74
C PRO A 406 -7.70 16.96 -3.71
N SER A 407 -7.06 17.34 -2.60
CA SER A 407 -5.60 17.25 -2.41
C SER A 407 -5.06 15.81 -2.34
N ARG A 408 -5.96 14.82 -2.15
CA ARG A 408 -5.63 13.38 -2.17
C ARG A 408 -6.05 12.69 -3.47
N GLY A 409 -6.35 13.47 -4.51
CA GLY A 409 -6.72 12.96 -5.83
C GLY A 409 -8.22 12.94 -6.14
N GLY A 410 -9.07 13.47 -5.24
CA GLY A 410 -10.53 13.54 -5.44
C GLY A 410 -10.99 14.55 -6.50
N TYR A 411 -10.06 15.25 -7.16
CA TYR A 411 -10.31 16.19 -8.25
C TYR A 411 -9.44 15.82 -9.46
N VAL A 412 -10.07 15.56 -10.61
CA VAL A 412 -9.35 15.32 -11.88
C VAL A 412 -9.06 16.67 -12.55
N PRO A 413 -7.79 17.02 -12.78
CA PRO A 413 -7.41 18.25 -13.48
C PRO A 413 -7.94 18.28 -14.93
N PRO A 414 -8.25 19.46 -15.51
CA PRO A 414 -8.79 19.57 -16.87
C PRO A 414 -7.94 18.90 -17.96
N GLU A 415 -6.61 18.93 -17.81
CA GLU A 415 -5.66 18.33 -18.74
C GLU A 415 -5.74 16.80 -18.77
N ILE A 416 -6.11 16.18 -17.64
CA ILE A 416 -6.33 14.74 -17.54
C ILE A 416 -7.79 14.41 -17.89
N ALA A 417 -8.74 15.27 -17.52
CA ALA A 417 -10.17 15.08 -17.78
C ALA A 417 -10.51 15.05 -19.29
N LYS A 418 -9.69 15.67 -20.15
CA LYS A 418 -9.83 15.60 -21.61
C LYS A 418 -9.32 14.30 -22.23
N LEU A 419 -8.54 13.49 -21.50
CA LEU A 419 -7.97 12.24 -22.03
C LEU A 419 -9.06 11.18 -22.25
N LYS A 420 -8.86 10.37 -23.30
CA LYS A 420 -9.77 9.30 -23.74
C LYS A 420 -9.04 7.99 -24.06
N ASP A 421 -7.78 7.93 -23.67
CA ASP A 421 -6.85 6.83 -23.94
C ASP A 421 -6.28 6.24 -22.64
N ILE A 422 -6.87 6.53 -21.48
CA ILE A 422 -6.47 5.93 -20.21
C ILE A 422 -6.91 4.47 -20.21
N VAL A 423 -5.98 3.57 -19.88
CA VAL A 423 -6.20 2.11 -19.86
C VAL A 423 -6.08 1.50 -18.46
N SER A 424 -5.41 2.19 -17.53
CA SER A 424 -5.27 1.71 -16.15
C SER A 424 -5.05 2.87 -15.18
N LEU A 425 -5.46 2.65 -13.92
CA LEU A 425 -5.24 3.55 -12.79
C LEU A 425 -4.43 2.84 -11.71
N SER A 426 -3.44 3.54 -11.16
CA SER A 426 -2.70 3.15 -9.96
C SER A 426 -2.85 4.25 -8.90
N ALA A 427 -2.79 3.89 -7.63
CA ALA A 427 -2.84 4.83 -6.52
C ALA A 427 -1.63 4.66 -5.61
N SER A 428 -1.15 5.77 -5.06
CA SER A 428 -0.31 5.81 -3.87
C SER A 428 -1.18 6.16 -2.66
N ASN A 429 -0.54 6.43 -1.51
CA ASN A 429 -1.26 6.91 -0.33
C ASN A 429 -2.09 8.19 -0.60
N SER A 430 -1.63 9.11 -1.46
CA SER A 430 -2.29 10.42 -1.63
C SER A 430 -2.46 10.89 -3.08
N ALA A 431 -2.06 10.10 -4.07
CA ALA A 431 -2.11 10.48 -5.47
C ALA A 431 -2.51 9.33 -6.39
N PHE A 432 -2.91 9.67 -7.60
CA PHE A 432 -3.22 8.70 -8.66
C PHE A 432 -2.25 8.85 -9.83
N ALA A 433 -2.00 7.74 -10.52
CA ALA A 433 -1.36 7.68 -11.82
C ALA A 433 -2.28 6.99 -12.83
N ALA A 434 -2.50 7.64 -13.97
CA ALA A 434 -3.15 7.08 -15.14
C ALA A 434 -2.09 6.60 -16.15
N LEU A 435 -2.21 5.34 -16.58
CA LEU A 435 -1.48 4.78 -17.71
C LEU A 435 -2.31 4.99 -18.98
N ARG A 436 -1.70 5.57 -20.00
CA ARG A 436 -2.30 5.78 -21.31
C ARG A 436 -1.98 4.62 -22.26
N ALA A 437 -2.80 4.44 -23.29
CA ALA A 437 -2.66 3.37 -24.28
C ALA A 437 -1.33 3.44 -25.06
N ASP A 438 -0.75 4.64 -25.19
CA ASP A 438 0.56 4.86 -25.80
C ASP A 438 1.74 4.64 -24.83
N GLY A 439 1.46 4.24 -23.59
CA GLY A 439 2.45 3.98 -22.54
C GLY A 439 2.82 5.18 -21.68
N ARG A 440 2.42 6.40 -22.08
CA ARG A 440 2.63 7.63 -21.30
C ARG A 440 1.83 7.62 -20.00
N ARG A 441 2.28 8.42 -19.04
CA ARG A 441 1.66 8.45 -17.70
C ARG A 441 1.34 9.87 -17.24
N ALA A 442 0.14 10.06 -16.70
CA ALA A 442 -0.29 11.31 -16.09
C ALA A 442 -0.65 11.07 -14.61
N GLY A 443 -0.35 12.01 -13.72
CA GLY A 443 -0.61 11.92 -12.29
C GLY A 443 -1.32 13.15 -11.74
N TRP A 444 -2.05 12.98 -10.63
CA TRP A 444 -2.72 14.06 -9.90
C TRP A 444 -2.94 13.70 -8.44
N GLY A 445 -3.33 14.67 -7.62
CA GLY A 445 -3.38 14.54 -6.16
C GLY A 445 -2.02 14.84 -5.54
N GLY A 446 -1.72 14.25 -4.38
CA GLY A 446 -0.39 14.37 -3.78
C GLY A 446 -0.08 15.75 -3.19
N GLY A 447 -1.10 16.49 -2.75
CA GLY A 447 -0.96 17.83 -2.14
C GLY A 447 -1.44 18.98 -3.01
N ASP A 448 -1.76 18.75 -4.29
CA ASP A 448 -2.35 19.77 -5.15
C ASP A 448 -3.47 19.22 -6.07
N THR A 449 -4.02 20.10 -6.90
CA THR A 449 -5.11 19.80 -7.85
C THR A 449 -4.66 19.95 -9.31
N LYS A 450 -3.36 19.88 -9.59
CA LYS A 450 -2.78 20.06 -10.93
C LYS A 450 -2.51 18.72 -11.60
N ALA A 451 -2.41 18.75 -12.93
CA ALA A 451 -1.91 17.62 -13.70
C ALA A 451 -0.38 17.57 -13.66
N HIS A 452 0.17 16.37 -13.56
CA HIS A 452 1.60 16.11 -13.58
C HIS A 452 1.90 15.00 -14.60
N GLY A 453 3.08 15.04 -15.24
CA GLY A 453 3.50 14.02 -16.21
C GLY A 453 3.08 14.29 -17.65
N GLU A 454 2.80 13.22 -18.39
CA GLU A 454 2.72 13.20 -19.85
C GLU A 454 1.25 13.21 -20.33
N TYR A 455 0.58 14.35 -20.12
CA TYR A 455 -0.85 14.57 -20.43
C TYR A 455 -1.10 15.43 -21.68
N ASP A 456 -0.04 15.92 -22.33
CA ASP A 456 -0.12 16.77 -23.53
C ASP A 456 -0.48 16.02 -24.81
#